data_AF-A2ZBW3-F1
#
_entry.id   AF-A2ZBW3-F1
#
_cell.length_a   1.000
_cell.length_b   1.000
_cell.length_c   1.000
_cell.angle_alpha   90.00
_cell.angle_beta   90.00
_cell.angle_gamma   90.00
#
_symmetry.space_group_name_H-M   'P 1'
#
loop_
_entity.id
_entity.type
_entity.pdbx_description
1 polymer ?
#
loop_
_entity_poly.entity_id
_entity_poly.type
_entity_poly.pdbx_seq_one_letter_code
_entity_poly.pdbx_strand_id
1 'polypeptide(L)'
;MPKASPFLSLLLLLLLITIYIAHGAAGDAIGGDPWQEPEVAQQPAVVLAGEWQLLHQNTGVSAMHMQLLPGDYVLMFDRTDSGPSNISLDALSPCAAAATTALAAAGGGAVDCTAHSVLLDLRSNALRPYPLATNPWCSSAALLPNGTLLQTGGFSNGDRIARLFSPSTGWVDLPSFLAVRRWYATDILLADGRVLILGGRRQFNFEFFPHDDAPAPQPTLFPFLEETIDMDAEDNLYPFLHLLPDATVFVFANDRAVVFDPYNRAPLRRLPAIPGGVPRNYPSSGSSVLLPLRPDSPSHAEVLVCGGAPRGAYRLALRNGTFAPADRTCGRIAPTDANPVWAMEEMPLPRAMGDMVLLPTGDVLIVNGAAAGTAGWELGREPVTYPVLYKPDMQLGARFEVLAASTIPRMYHSSATLDTLGRVLVGGSNPHVGYALDNVTYPTELSLEAFLPPYFDARLDGVRPRLVAAPAEVGYGEAAAVRFEVPGGAVSGGPEEVRVAAVAPAFATHSFGMNQRVVSLAVGTVAQLAAGLYEAQVAAPPSPSVAPPGYYLWFVLHAGVPSTAAWVRMRPLGAAT
;
A
#
# COMPACT_ATOMS: atom_id res chain seq x y z
N MET A 1 67.92 17.82 -10.30
CA MET A 1 68.45 18.09 -11.67
C MET A 1 68.92 16.76 -12.26
N PRO A 2 68.83 16.52 -13.58
CA PRO A 2 68.01 17.19 -14.62
C PRO A 2 67.21 16.14 -15.46
N LYS A 3 66.34 16.42 -16.44
CA LYS A 3 65.57 17.56 -17.00
C LYS A 3 64.59 16.91 -18.01
N ALA A 4 63.26 17.07 -17.89
CA ALA A 4 62.43 18.18 -18.39
C ALA A 4 62.19 18.19 -19.92
N SER A 5 60.91 18.02 -20.28
CA SER A 5 60.27 18.31 -21.59
C SER A 5 60.27 19.82 -21.89
N PRO A 6 60.00 20.22 -23.16
CA PRO A 6 58.90 21.17 -23.33
C PRO A 6 58.03 20.99 -24.59
N PHE A 7 56.82 21.52 -24.45
CA PHE A 7 55.88 22.01 -25.46
C PHE A 7 56.51 23.01 -26.46
N LEU A 8 55.93 23.19 -27.66
CA LEU A 8 55.14 24.38 -28.05
C LEU A 8 55.05 24.59 -29.60
N SER A 9 53.82 24.52 -30.13
CA SER A 9 53.16 25.38 -31.13
C SER A 9 53.51 25.48 -32.64
N LEU A 10 52.40 25.73 -33.37
CA LEU A 10 52.18 26.45 -34.64
C LEU A 10 52.13 25.59 -35.93
N LEU A 11 50.96 25.20 -36.46
CA LEU A 11 49.92 25.95 -37.21
C LEU A 11 50.35 26.42 -38.61
N LEU A 12 49.48 26.15 -39.61
CA LEU A 12 49.55 26.30 -41.09
C LEU A 12 50.11 25.05 -41.80
N LEU A 13 49.32 24.33 -42.62
CA LEU A 13 48.69 24.88 -43.81
C LEU A 13 47.41 24.11 -44.20
N LEU A 14 46.30 24.85 -44.21
CA LEU A 14 45.01 24.54 -44.83
C LEU A 14 45.04 25.18 -46.22
N LEU A 15 44.76 24.43 -47.30
CA LEU A 15 43.78 24.73 -48.38
C LEU A 15 44.06 23.95 -49.68
N LEU A 16 43.00 23.27 -50.17
CA LEU A 16 42.63 22.97 -51.57
C LEU A 16 43.57 22.01 -52.35
N ILE A 17 43.13 20.93 -53.01
CA ILE A 17 42.22 20.89 -54.17
C ILE A 17 41.75 19.41 -54.41
N THR A 18 40.44 19.19 -54.26
CA THR A 18 39.48 18.40 -55.08
C THR A 18 39.59 16.90 -55.44
N ILE A 19 38.41 16.25 -55.22
CA ILE A 19 37.62 15.30 -56.06
C ILE A 19 38.02 13.80 -56.03
N TYR A 20 37.30 12.86 -55.38
CA TYR A 20 35.93 12.28 -55.52
C TYR A 20 35.78 11.16 -56.58
N ILE A 21 34.96 10.14 -56.22
CA ILE A 21 34.31 9.07 -57.03
C ILE A 21 35.07 7.71 -57.06
N ALA A 22 34.52 6.53 -56.73
CA ALA A 22 33.20 6.10 -56.21
C ALA A 22 33.19 4.60 -55.77
N HIS A 23 32.30 4.32 -54.81
CA HIS A 23 31.48 3.13 -54.52
C HIS A 23 31.63 1.83 -55.34
N GLY A 24 31.73 0.69 -54.62
CA GLY A 24 30.57 -0.21 -54.46
C GLY A 24 30.50 -1.55 -55.21
N ALA A 25 30.69 -2.63 -54.44
CA ALA A 25 29.96 -3.92 -54.41
C ALA A 25 30.08 -5.00 -55.52
N ALA A 26 30.45 -6.23 -55.09
CA ALA A 26 29.66 -7.49 -55.15
C ALA A 26 30.42 -8.78 -55.62
N GLY A 27 30.23 -9.89 -54.86
CA GLY A 27 30.39 -11.32 -55.22
C GLY A 27 31.82 -11.92 -55.20
N ASP A 28 32.14 -13.13 -54.72
CA ASP A 28 31.39 -14.31 -54.25
C ASP A 28 32.31 -15.24 -53.41
N ALA A 29 31.67 -16.21 -52.73
CA ALA A 29 32.12 -17.31 -51.84
C ALA A 29 33.46 -18.02 -52.17
N ILE A 30 34.17 -18.72 -51.27
CA ILE A 30 33.84 -19.99 -50.58
C ILE A 30 34.90 -20.25 -49.48
N GLY A 31 34.50 -20.76 -48.30
CA GLY A 31 35.42 -21.41 -47.34
C GLY A 31 34.89 -21.47 -45.91
N GLY A 32 34.21 -22.57 -45.56
CA GLY A 32 33.69 -22.81 -44.20
C GLY A 32 34.76 -23.34 -43.24
N ASP A 33 34.73 -22.85 -42.00
CA ASP A 33 35.60 -23.24 -40.88
C ASP A 33 34.86 -24.26 -39.99
N PRO A 34 35.42 -25.44 -39.69
CA PRO A 34 34.70 -26.50 -38.96
C PRO A 34 34.91 -26.39 -37.44
N TRP A 35 34.60 -25.25 -36.82
CA TRP A 35 34.45 -25.13 -35.36
C TRP A 35 33.45 -24.03 -34.99
N GLN A 36 32.16 -24.31 -35.16
CA GLN A 36 31.12 -23.57 -34.45
C GLN A 36 30.66 -24.41 -33.26
N GLU A 37 30.90 -23.93 -32.05
CA GLU A 37 30.17 -24.38 -30.87
C GLU A 37 28.66 -24.19 -31.14
N PRO A 38 27.82 -25.15 -30.73
CA PRO A 38 26.39 -25.01 -30.92
C PRO A 38 25.93 -23.78 -30.13
N GLU A 39 25.39 -22.80 -30.85
CA GLU A 39 24.67 -21.67 -30.28
C GLU A 39 23.52 -22.25 -29.46
N VAL A 40 23.71 -22.34 -28.15
CA VAL A 40 22.64 -22.69 -27.21
C VAL A 40 21.66 -21.53 -27.33
N ALA A 41 20.59 -21.75 -28.08
CA ALA A 41 19.44 -20.87 -28.09
C ALA A 41 19.03 -20.70 -26.63
N GLN A 42 19.36 -19.55 -26.04
CA GLN A 42 18.84 -19.16 -24.75
C GLN A 42 17.33 -19.12 -24.94
N GLN A 43 16.63 -20.11 -24.39
CA GLN A 43 15.19 -20.02 -24.25
C GLN A 43 14.90 -18.65 -23.64
N PRO A 44 13.98 -17.86 -24.19
CA PRO A 44 13.63 -16.58 -23.58
C PRO A 44 13.31 -16.86 -22.12
N ALA A 45 13.99 -16.14 -21.22
CA ALA A 45 13.75 -16.26 -19.79
C ALA A 45 12.25 -16.20 -19.58
N VAL A 46 11.71 -17.22 -18.92
CA VAL A 46 10.30 -17.28 -18.60
C VAL A 46 9.96 -16.05 -17.76
N VAL A 47 9.15 -15.14 -18.31
CA VAL A 47 8.66 -13.97 -17.59
C VAL A 47 7.41 -14.41 -16.82
N LEU A 48 7.49 -14.41 -15.49
CA LEU A 48 6.36 -14.69 -14.61
C LEU A 48 5.58 -13.38 -14.41
N ALA A 49 4.60 -13.11 -15.27
CA ALA A 49 3.92 -11.81 -15.29
C ALA A 49 2.78 -11.66 -14.26
N GLY A 50 2.40 -12.72 -13.55
CA GLY A 50 1.19 -12.75 -12.73
C GLY A 50 -0.10 -12.79 -13.56
N GLU A 51 -1.23 -12.93 -12.89
CA GLU A 51 -2.54 -13.15 -13.54
C GLU A 51 -3.65 -12.35 -12.85
N TRP A 52 -4.69 -11.98 -13.60
CA TRP A 52 -5.88 -11.30 -13.08
C TRP A 52 -7.08 -12.24 -13.03
N GLN A 53 -7.81 -12.20 -11.93
CA GLN A 53 -9.03 -12.96 -11.72
C GLN A 53 -10.16 -12.04 -11.28
N LEU A 54 -11.24 -11.98 -12.06
CA LEU A 54 -12.47 -11.30 -11.63
C LEU A 54 -13.18 -12.14 -10.55
N LEU A 55 -13.42 -11.55 -9.38
CA LEU A 55 -14.10 -12.21 -8.26
C LEU A 55 -15.59 -11.87 -8.22
N HIS A 56 -15.90 -10.58 -8.40
CA HIS A 56 -17.27 -10.07 -8.45
C HIS A 56 -17.38 -9.05 -9.57
N GLN A 57 -18.40 -9.16 -10.42
CA GLN A 57 -18.73 -8.12 -11.39
C GLN A 57 -19.26 -6.85 -10.72
N ASN A 58 -19.89 -6.99 -9.56
CA ASN A 58 -20.50 -5.89 -8.83
C ASN A 58 -20.64 -6.26 -7.35
N THR A 59 -19.98 -5.52 -6.47
CA THR A 59 -20.06 -5.69 -5.01
C THR A 59 -21.18 -4.87 -4.37
N GLY A 60 -21.88 -4.06 -5.16
CA GLY A 60 -22.89 -3.10 -4.71
C GLY A 60 -22.33 -1.73 -4.38
N VAL A 61 -21.07 -1.66 -3.94
CA VAL A 61 -20.42 -0.48 -3.37
C VAL A 61 -19.00 -0.34 -3.92
N SER A 62 -18.66 0.84 -4.43
CA SER A 62 -17.29 1.13 -4.86
C SER A 62 -16.33 1.01 -3.66
N ALA A 63 -15.26 0.22 -3.81
CA ALA A 63 -14.30 -0.03 -2.74
C ALA A 63 -13.31 1.14 -2.59
N MET A 64 -13.82 2.33 -2.25
CA MET A 64 -13.01 3.51 -1.93
C MET A 64 -12.17 3.32 -0.66
N HIS A 65 -12.72 2.56 0.30
CA HIS A 65 -12.00 2.09 1.47
C HIS A 65 -12.07 0.57 1.52
N MET A 66 -10.95 -0.08 1.88
CA MET A 66 -10.87 -1.52 1.98
C MET A 66 -10.03 -1.95 3.20
N GLN A 67 -10.51 -2.95 3.95
CA GLN A 67 -9.81 -3.55 5.08
C GLN A 67 -10.04 -5.06 5.10
N LEU A 68 -8.94 -5.84 5.16
CA LEU A 68 -9.01 -7.24 5.55
C LEU A 68 -9.12 -7.34 7.08
N LEU A 69 -10.13 -8.06 7.56
CA LEU A 69 -10.41 -8.30 8.98
C LEU A 69 -10.07 -9.75 9.37
N PRO A 70 -9.74 -10.00 10.66
CA PRO A 70 -9.59 -11.35 11.18
C PRO A 70 -10.82 -12.22 10.88
N GLY A 71 -10.59 -13.47 10.47
CA GLY A 71 -11.64 -14.40 10.07
C GLY A 71 -11.97 -14.39 8.57
N ASP A 72 -11.08 -13.83 7.75
CA ASP A 72 -11.13 -13.82 6.27
C ASP A 72 -12.31 -13.01 5.71
N TYR A 73 -12.59 -11.87 6.35
CA TYR A 73 -13.58 -10.92 5.86
C TYR A 73 -12.90 -9.70 5.24
N VAL A 74 -13.42 -9.20 4.13
CA VAL A 74 -12.98 -7.95 3.52
C VAL A 74 -14.11 -6.95 3.59
N LEU A 75 -13.91 -5.91 4.38
CA LEU A 75 -14.83 -4.79 4.49
C LEU A 75 -14.51 -3.78 3.38
N MET A 76 -15.52 -3.44 2.58
CA MET A 76 -15.46 -2.41 1.56
C MET A 76 -16.55 -1.38 1.83
N PHE A 77 -16.24 -0.10 1.75
CA PHE A 77 -17.24 0.94 1.95
C PHE A 77 -16.92 2.23 1.20
N ASP A 78 -17.99 2.96 0.93
CA ASP A 78 -17.99 4.24 0.26
C ASP A 78 -18.69 5.28 1.16
N ARG A 79 -18.89 6.48 0.62
CA ARG A 79 -19.62 7.58 1.25
C ARG A 79 -21.14 7.34 1.21
N THR A 80 -21.86 7.97 2.13
CA THR A 80 -23.32 7.79 2.29
C THR A 80 -24.17 8.81 1.51
N ASP A 81 -23.55 9.69 0.74
CA ASP A 81 -24.19 10.80 0.01
C ASP A 81 -23.84 10.83 -1.49
N SER A 82 -23.36 9.69 -2.03
CA SER A 82 -23.10 9.47 -3.47
C SER A 82 -24.37 9.15 -4.27
N GLY A 83 -25.52 8.96 -3.61
CA GLY A 83 -26.76 8.43 -4.16
C GLY A 83 -26.91 6.93 -3.88
N PRO A 84 -28.03 6.30 -4.29
CA PRO A 84 -28.29 4.89 -4.01
C PRO A 84 -27.20 3.97 -4.57
N SER A 85 -26.73 3.03 -3.74
CA SER A 85 -25.81 1.96 -4.15
C SER A 85 -26.57 0.80 -4.81
N ASN A 86 -25.83 -0.17 -5.37
CA ASN A 86 -26.43 -1.32 -6.04
C ASN A 86 -26.66 -2.52 -5.08
N ILE A 87 -26.80 -2.27 -3.77
CA ILE A 87 -27.10 -3.30 -2.77
C ILE A 87 -28.14 -2.81 -1.76
N SER A 88 -29.24 -3.56 -1.60
CA SER A 88 -30.39 -3.17 -0.77
C SER A 88 -30.20 -3.57 0.71
N LEU A 89 -30.71 -2.73 1.62
CA LEU A 89 -30.86 -3.02 3.06
C LEU A 89 -32.28 -3.52 3.43
N ASP A 90 -33.18 -3.71 2.47
CA ASP A 90 -34.61 -3.99 2.73
C ASP A 90 -34.83 -5.28 3.56
N ALA A 91 -33.97 -6.28 3.37
CA ALA A 91 -34.00 -7.53 4.13
C ALA A 91 -33.60 -7.35 5.61
N LEU A 92 -33.01 -6.23 5.99
CA LEU A 92 -32.53 -5.90 7.34
C LEU A 92 -33.46 -4.90 8.09
N SER A 93 -34.74 -4.84 7.71
CA SER A 93 -35.80 -3.88 8.12
C SER A 93 -35.72 -3.19 9.51
N PRO A 94 -36.12 -1.88 9.63
CA PRO A 94 -36.61 -0.99 8.58
C PRO A 94 -35.70 0.23 8.41
N CYS A 95 -35.10 0.34 7.22
CA CYS A 95 -34.59 1.60 6.68
C CYS A 95 -35.54 2.80 6.96
N ALA A 96 -36.86 2.57 6.98
CA ALA A 96 -37.89 3.57 7.28
C ALA A 96 -37.79 4.22 8.69
N ALA A 97 -37.35 3.53 9.74
CA ALA A 97 -37.30 4.10 11.10
C ALA A 97 -36.07 5.00 11.34
N ALA A 98 -34.93 4.63 10.77
CA ALA A 98 -33.69 5.43 10.80
C ALA A 98 -33.73 6.61 9.82
N ALA A 99 -34.45 6.46 8.71
CA ALA A 99 -34.61 7.54 7.75
C ALA A 99 -35.61 8.61 8.20
N THR A 100 -36.63 8.26 9.01
CA THR A 100 -37.52 9.26 9.62
C THR A 100 -36.82 10.23 10.56
N THR A 101 -35.77 9.80 11.28
CA THR A 101 -34.98 10.68 12.16
C THR A 101 -33.97 11.52 11.39
N ALA A 102 -33.34 10.98 10.34
CA ALA A 102 -32.40 11.72 9.49
C ALA A 102 -33.10 12.74 8.56
N LEU A 103 -34.26 12.40 7.98
CA LEU A 103 -35.03 13.30 7.12
C LEU A 103 -35.72 14.44 7.87
N ALA A 104 -36.13 14.20 9.12
CA ALA A 104 -36.65 15.23 10.00
C ALA A 104 -35.58 16.27 10.38
N ALA A 105 -34.30 15.87 10.40
CA ALA A 105 -33.17 16.76 10.69
C ALA A 105 -32.64 17.51 9.45
N ALA A 106 -32.80 16.96 8.24
CA ALA A 106 -32.16 17.45 7.01
C ALA A 106 -33.13 18.08 5.97
N GLY A 107 -34.42 18.27 6.29
CA GLY A 107 -35.31 19.05 5.43
C GLY A 107 -35.93 18.31 4.23
N GLY A 108 -36.19 17.00 4.35
CA GLY A 108 -37.14 16.30 3.46
C GLY A 108 -36.62 15.79 2.10
N GLY A 109 -35.50 15.06 2.09
CA GLY A 109 -35.06 14.24 0.94
C GLY A 109 -35.79 12.89 0.79
N ALA A 110 -35.44 12.10 -0.23
CA ALA A 110 -35.87 10.71 -0.34
C ALA A 110 -35.04 9.82 0.62
N VAL A 111 -35.67 8.78 1.16
CA VAL A 111 -34.99 7.78 2.00
C VAL A 111 -34.06 6.93 1.12
N ASP A 112 -32.76 6.91 1.42
CA ASP A 112 -31.84 5.93 0.85
C ASP A 112 -31.85 4.64 1.68
N CYS A 113 -32.30 3.54 1.08
CA CYS A 113 -32.33 2.20 1.68
C CYS A 113 -31.28 1.24 1.13
N THR A 114 -30.22 1.79 0.56
CA THR A 114 -29.11 1.02 0.03
C THR A 114 -27.94 1.02 1.01
N ALA A 115 -27.08 0.00 0.93
CA ALA A 115 -25.92 -0.10 1.81
C ALA A 115 -24.72 0.59 1.17
N HIS A 116 -24.00 1.39 1.95
CA HIS A 116 -22.72 2.00 1.55
C HIS A 116 -21.51 1.30 2.14
N SER A 117 -21.75 0.13 2.75
CA SER A 117 -20.73 -0.74 3.33
C SER A 117 -21.13 -2.18 3.08
N VAL A 118 -20.18 -2.99 2.63
CA VAL A 118 -20.35 -4.41 2.36
C VAL A 118 -19.19 -5.21 2.93
N LEU A 119 -19.49 -6.38 3.45
CA LEU A 119 -18.53 -7.35 3.96
C LEU A 119 -18.51 -8.56 3.02
N LEU A 120 -17.35 -8.84 2.43
CA LEU A 120 -17.10 -10.06 1.68
C LEU A 120 -16.52 -11.11 2.62
N ASP A 121 -17.15 -12.28 2.71
CA ASP A 121 -16.55 -13.47 3.32
C ASP A 121 -15.74 -14.23 2.27
N LEU A 122 -14.41 -14.24 2.37
CA LEU A 122 -13.53 -14.85 1.38
C LEU A 122 -13.72 -16.37 1.27
N ARG A 123 -14.25 -17.03 2.31
CA ARG A 123 -14.43 -18.49 2.32
C ARG A 123 -15.68 -18.93 1.58
N SER A 124 -16.77 -18.19 1.74
CA SER A 124 -18.04 -18.46 1.08
C SER A 124 -18.25 -17.65 -0.20
N ASN A 125 -17.39 -16.66 -0.44
CA ASN A 125 -17.52 -15.64 -1.48
C ASN A 125 -18.84 -14.84 -1.39
N ALA A 126 -19.46 -14.77 -0.21
CA ALA A 126 -20.73 -14.09 0.00
C ALA A 126 -20.53 -12.63 0.40
N LEU A 127 -21.33 -11.74 -0.17
CA LEU A 127 -21.40 -10.33 0.20
C LEU A 127 -22.55 -10.09 1.18
N ARG A 128 -22.29 -9.29 2.21
CA ARG A 128 -23.28 -8.90 3.21
C ARG A 128 -23.31 -7.38 3.38
N PRO A 129 -24.46 -6.72 3.18
CA PRO A 129 -24.56 -5.28 3.42
C PRO A 129 -24.57 -4.96 4.91
N TYR A 130 -23.96 -3.83 5.28
CA TYR A 130 -24.01 -3.26 6.62
C TYR A 130 -24.49 -1.80 6.55
N PRO A 131 -25.44 -1.39 7.40
CA PRO A 131 -25.87 -0.01 7.46
C PRO A 131 -24.75 0.88 8.01
N LEU A 132 -24.59 2.07 7.43
CA LEU A 132 -23.62 3.06 7.85
C LEU A 132 -24.33 4.38 8.12
N ALA A 133 -24.36 4.80 9.39
CA ALA A 133 -25.20 5.92 9.83
C ALA A 133 -24.61 7.30 9.50
N THR A 134 -23.29 7.40 9.45
CA THR A 134 -22.58 8.67 9.29
C THR A 134 -21.52 8.54 8.19
N ASN A 135 -21.23 9.65 7.52
CA ASN A 135 -20.49 9.61 6.26
C ASN A 135 -18.96 9.40 6.48
N PRO A 136 -18.37 8.31 5.95
CA PRO A 136 -16.94 8.00 6.12
C PRO A 136 -16.07 8.61 5.01
N TRP A 137 -16.60 9.48 4.16
CA TRP A 137 -15.87 10.00 3.00
C TRP A 137 -14.53 10.62 3.39
N CYS A 138 -13.45 10.14 2.79
CA CYS A 138 -12.07 10.47 3.10
C CYS A 138 -11.72 10.36 4.59
N SER A 139 -12.08 9.23 5.18
CA SER A 139 -11.70 8.85 6.53
C SER A 139 -10.40 8.07 6.57
N SER A 140 -9.87 7.87 7.77
CA SER A 140 -8.74 7.00 8.08
C SER A 140 -9.16 5.87 9.01
N ALA A 141 -8.35 4.81 9.12
CA ALA A 141 -8.63 3.72 10.05
C ALA A 141 -7.38 2.91 10.44
N ALA A 142 -7.51 2.16 11.53
CA ALA A 142 -6.56 1.15 11.98
C ALA A 142 -7.29 -0.03 12.65
N LEU A 143 -6.72 -1.23 12.60
CA LEU A 143 -7.17 -2.34 13.43
C LEU A 143 -6.66 -2.16 14.86
N LEU A 144 -7.56 -2.26 15.82
CA LEU A 144 -7.21 -2.32 17.24
C LEU A 144 -6.60 -3.69 17.59
N PRO A 145 -5.91 -3.82 18.74
CA PRO A 145 -5.29 -5.10 19.16
C PRO A 145 -6.25 -6.28 19.33
N ASN A 146 -7.56 -6.01 19.40
CA ASN A 146 -8.62 -7.01 19.47
C ASN A 146 -9.23 -7.36 18.10
N GLY A 147 -8.73 -6.80 17.00
CA GLY A 147 -9.21 -7.06 15.64
C GLY A 147 -10.42 -6.22 15.20
N THR A 148 -10.93 -5.35 16.07
CA THR A 148 -11.98 -4.37 15.73
C THR A 148 -11.36 -3.27 14.87
N LEU A 149 -12.03 -2.88 13.78
CA LEU A 149 -11.63 -1.72 13.00
C LEU A 149 -12.07 -0.45 13.73
N LEU A 150 -11.11 0.43 14.04
CA LEU A 150 -11.36 1.82 14.38
C LEU A 150 -11.22 2.65 13.12
N GLN A 151 -12.31 3.29 12.69
CA GLN A 151 -12.30 4.27 11.61
C GLN A 151 -12.56 5.65 12.19
N THR A 152 -11.80 6.67 11.80
CA THR A 152 -11.94 8.04 12.32
C THR A 152 -12.21 9.07 11.24
N GLY A 153 -13.05 10.05 11.56
CA GLY A 153 -13.38 11.16 10.68
C GLY A 153 -14.29 10.79 9.51
N GLY A 154 -14.31 11.67 8.52
CA GLY A 154 -15.19 11.59 7.37
C GLY A 154 -15.68 12.97 6.96
N PHE A 155 -16.86 13.04 6.35
CA PHE A 155 -17.45 14.29 5.87
C PHE A 155 -18.77 14.62 6.60
N SER A 156 -19.10 15.91 6.73
CA SER A 156 -20.36 16.36 7.33
C SER A 156 -20.62 15.73 8.70
N ASN A 157 -21.69 14.94 8.87
CA ASN A 157 -22.02 14.26 10.13
C ASN A 157 -20.98 13.22 10.59
N GLY A 158 -19.97 12.89 9.77
CA GLY A 158 -18.88 12.00 10.12
C GLY A 158 -17.58 12.68 10.54
N ASP A 159 -17.46 13.99 10.40
CA ASP A 159 -16.16 14.67 10.50
C ASP A 159 -15.55 14.67 11.92
N ARG A 160 -16.34 14.43 12.97
CA ARG A 160 -15.89 14.37 14.37
C ARG A 160 -16.19 13.04 15.08
N ILE A 161 -16.36 11.97 14.31
CA ILE A 161 -16.77 10.67 14.81
C ILE A 161 -15.61 9.67 14.76
N ALA A 162 -15.58 8.76 15.73
CA ALA A 162 -14.90 7.48 15.61
C ALA A 162 -15.96 6.39 15.42
N ARG A 163 -15.72 5.42 14.54
CA ARG A 163 -16.59 4.28 14.28
C ARG A 163 -15.84 3.00 14.58
N LEU A 164 -16.48 2.09 15.30
CA LEU A 164 -15.98 0.75 15.54
C LEU A 164 -16.72 -0.23 14.63
N PHE A 165 -16.01 -1.14 13.98
CA PHE A 165 -16.62 -2.19 13.19
C PHE A 165 -16.08 -3.57 13.55
N SER A 166 -17.01 -4.51 13.73
CA SER A 166 -16.74 -5.94 13.70
C SER A 166 -17.86 -6.67 12.95
N PRO A 167 -17.61 -7.83 12.32
CA PRO A 167 -18.66 -8.59 11.64
C PRO A 167 -19.84 -8.98 12.56
N SER A 168 -19.60 -9.16 13.86
CA SER A 168 -20.64 -9.55 14.83
C SER A 168 -21.51 -8.39 15.30
N THR A 169 -20.95 -7.18 15.39
CA THR A 169 -21.67 -5.99 15.89
C THR A 169 -22.14 -5.06 14.78
N GLY A 170 -21.54 -5.13 13.59
CA GLY A 170 -21.65 -4.07 12.59
C GLY A 170 -20.96 -2.78 13.04
N TRP A 171 -21.35 -1.67 12.42
CA TRP A 171 -20.85 -0.33 12.72
C TRP A 171 -21.45 0.23 14.02
N VAL A 172 -20.59 0.76 14.89
CA VAL A 172 -20.96 1.44 16.13
C VAL A 172 -20.29 2.81 16.15
N ASP A 173 -21.10 3.87 16.10
CA ASP A 173 -20.61 5.25 16.12
C ASP A 173 -20.31 5.71 17.55
N LEU A 174 -19.19 6.38 17.73
CA LEU A 174 -18.78 7.11 18.92
C LEU A 174 -18.88 8.61 18.59
N PRO A 175 -20.06 9.23 18.82
CA PRO A 175 -20.31 10.60 18.39
C PRO A 175 -19.43 11.58 19.18
N SER A 176 -18.94 12.60 18.49
CA SER A 176 -18.10 13.67 19.08
C SER A 176 -16.84 13.14 19.79
N PHE A 177 -16.34 11.97 19.40
CA PHE A 177 -15.10 11.43 19.93
C PHE A 177 -13.90 12.31 19.56
N LEU A 178 -13.84 12.79 18.32
CA LEU A 178 -12.70 13.57 17.83
C LEU A 178 -12.78 15.03 18.31
N ALA A 179 -11.68 15.52 18.88
CA ALA A 179 -11.59 16.87 19.41
C ALA A 179 -11.77 17.93 18.29
N VAL A 180 -11.29 17.62 17.09
CA VAL A 180 -11.43 18.43 15.88
C VAL A 180 -11.98 17.62 14.72
N ARG A 181 -12.44 18.30 13.68
CA ARG A 181 -12.87 17.63 12.45
C ARG A 181 -11.69 16.93 11.78
N ARG A 182 -11.85 15.70 11.32
CA ARG A 182 -10.84 14.91 10.58
C ARG A 182 -11.42 14.52 9.23
N TRP A 183 -10.85 15.06 8.17
CA TRP A 183 -11.16 14.73 6.78
C TRP A 183 -9.85 14.70 6.01
N TYR A 184 -9.49 13.59 5.37
CA TYR A 184 -8.13 13.30 4.84
C TYR A 184 -7.02 13.26 5.92
N ALA A 185 -7.34 12.75 7.11
CA ALA A 185 -6.35 12.45 8.15
C ALA A 185 -5.71 11.08 7.92
N THR A 186 -4.67 10.73 8.68
CA THR A 186 -4.06 9.39 8.66
C THR A 186 -4.01 8.80 10.06
N ASP A 187 -4.35 7.51 10.17
CA ASP A 187 -4.31 6.74 11.41
C ASP A 187 -3.13 5.76 11.39
N ILE A 188 -2.42 5.63 12.51
CA ILE A 188 -1.38 4.60 12.68
C ILE A 188 -1.48 3.96 14.08
N LEU A 189 -1.44 2.64 14.12
CA LEU A 189 -1.37 1.85 15.35
C LEU A 189 0.05 1.94 15.93
N LEU A 190 0.14 2.26 17.21
CA LEU A 190 1.39 2.44 17.95
C LEU A 190 1.79 1.19 18.75
N ALA A 191 3.02 1.20 19.25
CA ALA A 191 3.61 0.10 20.00
C ALA A 191 2.86 -0.20 21.31
N ASP A 192 2.19 0.80 21.91
CA ASP A 192 1.37 0.64 23.11
C ASP A 192 -0.09 0.24 22.82
N GLY A 193 -0.44 0.02 21.56
CA GLY A 193 -1.80 -0.35 21.13
C GLY A 193 -2.78 0.81 20.98
N ARG A 194 -2.36 2.06 21.24
CA ARG A 194 -3.16 3.25 20.87
C ARG A 194 -3.06 3.52 19.38
N VAL A 195 -4.04 4.25 18.85
CA VAL A 195 -4.02 4.75 17.48
C VAL A 195 -3.74 6.25 17.51
N LEU A 196 -2.71 6.68 16.78
CA LEU A 196 -2.42 8.08 16.52
C LEU A 196 -3.22 8.54 15.30
N ILE A 197 -3.94 9.65 15.43
CA ILE A 197 -4.74 10.28 14.38
C ILE A 197 -4.09 11.61 14.04
N LEU A 198 -3.46 11.72 12.86
CA LEU A 198 -2.67 12.90 12.47
C LEU A 198 -3.32 13.64 11.29
N GLY A 199 -3.43 14.96 11.44
CA GLY A 199 -3.77 15.87 10.35
C GLY A 199 -5.23 15.84 9.92
N GLY A 200 -5.45 16.01 8.62
CA GLY A 200 -6.75 16.31 8.03
C GLY A 200 -6.85 17.76 7.56
N ARG A 201 -7.84 18.05 6.73
CA ARG A 201 -7.95 19.32 6.01
C ARG A 201 -8.01 20.51 6.96
N ARG A 202 -6.97 21.35 6.89
CA ARG A 202 -6.73 22.50 7.77
C ARG A 202 -6.62 22.14 9.26
N GLN A 203 -6.22 20.91 9.57
CA GLN A 203 -5.88 20.47 10.92
C GLN A 203 -4.37 20.22 11.00
N PHE A 204 -3.67 21.06 11.75
CA PHE A 204 -2.23 20.97 11.92
C PHE A 204 -1.88 20.36 13.28
N ASN A 205 -2.54 19.26 13.63
CA ASN A 205 -2.50 18.69 14.97
C ASN A 205 -2.75 17.17 14.95
N PHE A 206 -2.53 16.50 16.07
CA PHE A 206 -2.84 15.09 16.27
C PHE A 206 -3.60 14.83 17.58
N GLU A 207 -4.26 13.68 17.66
CA GLU A 207 -4.89 13.14 18.87
C GLU A 207 -4.78 11.61 18.88
N PHE A 208 -5.24 10.96 19.96
CA PHE A 208 -5.13 9.51 20.12
C PHE A 208 -6.50 8.85 20.31
N PHE A 209 -6.58 7.57 19.95
CA PHE A 209 -7.61 6.66 20.40
C PHE A 209 -7.01 5.53 21.24
N PRO A 210 -7.50 5.29 22.47
CA PRO A 210 -8.32 6.22 23.27
C PRO A 210 -7.57 7.52 23.56
N HIS A 211 -8.31 8.55 23.99
CA HIS A 211 -7.69 9.80 24.46
C HIS A 211 -6.81 9.56 25.69
N ASP A 212 -5.84 10.44 25.89
CA ASP A 212 -5.15 10.54 27.18
C ASP A 212 -6.17 10.86 28.29
N ASP A 213 -5.88 10.49 29.55
CA ASP A 213 -6.71 10.75 30.74
C ASP A 213 -6.79 12.26 31.09
N ALA A 214 -7.34 13.05 30.18
CA ALA A 214 -7.52 14.49 30.28
C ALA A 214 -9.01 14.84 30.45
N PRO A 215 -9.36 15.93 31.17
CA PRO A 215 -10.76 16.32 31.42
C PRO A 215 -11.57 16.61 30.14
N ALA A 216 -10.89 16.94 29.04
CA ALA A 216 -11.47 17.07 27.72
C ALA A 216 -10.41 16.72 26.65
N PRO A 217 -10.79 16.06 25.54
CA PRO A 217 -9.89 15.84 24.42
C PRO A 217 -9.38 17.17 23.86
N GLN A 218 -8.05 17.36 23.85
CA GLN A 218 -7.42 18.51 23.21
C GLN A 218 -6.37 18.00 22.23
N PRO A 219 -6.46 18.38 20.94
CA PRO A 219 -5.48 17.94 19.98
C PRO A 219 -4.14 18.64 20.25
N THR A 220 -3.04 17.95 19.95
CA THR A 220 -1.69 18.48 20.10
C THR A 220 -1.19 19.06 18.79
N LEU A 221 -0.69 20.30 18.80
CA LEU A 221 -0.17 20.97 17.61
C LEU A 221 0.98 20.16 16.97
N PHE A 222 0.96 20.08 15.64
CA PHE A 222 1.99 19.45 14.81
C PHE A 222 2.39 20.41 13.67
N PRO A 223 3.26 21.39 13.94
CA PRO A 223 3.56 22.50 13.00
C PRO A 223 4.04 22.07 11.62
N PHE A 224 4.65 20.88 11.51
CA PHE A 224 5.14 20.35 10.25
C PHE A 224 4.05 20.24 9.16
N LEU A 225 2.79 20.00 9.54
CA LEU A 225 1.69 19.97 8.56
C LEU A 225 1.36 21.38 8.04
N GLU A 226 1.55 22.43 8.84
CA GLU A 226 1.38 23.81 8.36
C GLU A 226 2.55 24.21 7.45
N GLU A 227 3.77 23.74 7.73
CA GLU A 227 4.95 24.03 6.91
C GLU A 227 4.97 23.32 5.55
N THR A 228 4.12 22.32 5.35
CA THR A 228 4.08 21.48 4.14
C THR A 228 2.82 21.69 3.31
N ILE A 229 1.90 22.54 3.75
CA ILE A 229 0.68 22.83 3.00
C ILE A 229 0.98 23.71 1.79
N ASP A 230 0.53 23.25 0.62
CA ASP A 230 0.33 24.15 -0.51
C ASP A 230 -1.06 24.77 -0.35
N MET A 231 -1.18 26.02 0.09
CA MET A 231 -2.47 26.71 0.35
C MET A 231 -3.50 26.61 -0.77
N ASP A 232 -2.98 26.32 -1.94
CA ASP A 232 -3.57 26.43 -3.25
C ASP A 232 -4.02 25.09 -3.83
N ALA A 233 -3.51 23.96 -3.31
CA ALA A 233 -3.78 22.59 -3.75
C ALA A 233 -3.94 21.59 -2.59
N GLU A 234 -3.38 21.90 -1.41
CA GLU A 234 -3.36 21.07 -0.20
C GLU A 234 -2.61 19.74 -0.38
N ASP A 235 -1.48 19.75 -1.11
CA ASP A 235 -0.60 18.60 -1.43
C ASP A 235 0.09 17.91 -0.21
N ASN A 236 -0.55 17.95 0.96
CA ASN A 236 -0.05 17.37 2.20
C ASN A 236 -1.12 16.59 3.00
N LEU A 237 -2.27 16.33 2.39
CA LEU A 237 -3.36 15.54 2.97
C LEU A 237 -3.11 14.03 2.86
N TYR A 238 -3.63 13.24 3.80
CA TYR A 238 -3.16 11.86 4.04
C TYR A 238 -1.63 11.78 4.15
N PRO A 239 -1.01 12.44 5.16
CA PRO A 239 0.42 12.27 5.39
C PRO A 239 0.75 10.77 5.52
N PHE A 240 1.91 10.34 5.03
CA PHE A 240 2.32 8.93 5.15
C PHE A 240 2.96 8.71 6.52
N LEU A 241 2.37 7.80 7.30
CA LEU A 241 2.84 7.47 8.65
C LEU A 241 3.34 6.03 8.67
N HIS A 242 4.57 5.85 9.15
CA HIS A 242 5.17 4.54 9.39
C HIS A 242 5.77 4.50 10.79
N LEU A 243 5.28 3.59 11.65
CA LEU A 243 5.89 3.32 12.95
C LEU A 243 7.24 2.61 12.73
N LEU A 244 8.31 3.13 13.31
CA LEU A 244 9.67 2.62 13.19
C LEU A 244 10.02 1.65 14.33
N PRO A 245 11.05 0.79 14.17
CA PRO A 245 11.49 -0.16 15.19
C PRO A 245 11.92 0.44 16.52
N ASP A 246 12.28 1.72 16.56
CA ASP A 246 12.62 2.49 17.77
C ASP A 246 11.39 3.15 18.44
N ALA A 247 10.18 2.79 18.01
CA ALA A 247 8.89 3.31 18.44
C ALA A 247 8.59 4.77 18.04
N THR A 248 9.48 5.41 17.28
CA THR A 248 9.18 6.71 16.66
C THR A 248 8.33 6.54 15.41
N VAL A 249 7.73 7.62 14.92
CA VAL A 249 6.90 7.62 13.71
C VAL A 249 7.57 8.48 12.64
N PHE A 250 7.82 7.88 11.49
CA PHE A 250 8.14 8.60 10.26
C PHE A 250 6.87 9.24 9.71
N VAL A 251 6.93 10.55 9.44
CA VAL A 251 5.84 11.33 8.83
C VAL A 251 6.37 11.96 7.57
N PHE A 252 5.73 11.66 6.44
CA PHE A 252 6.00 12.31 5.17
C PHE A 252 4.77 13.11 4.71
N ALA A 253 4.99 14.37 4.35
CA ALA A 253 3.95 15.27 3.88
C ALA A 253 4.51 16.18 2.78
N ASN A 254 3.79 16.27 1.65
CA ASN A 254 4.22 16.98 0.44
C ASN A 254 5.50 16.37 -0.15
N ASP A 255 6.65 16.98 0.08
CA ASP A 255 7.97 16.53 -0.39
C ASP A 255 9.00 16.46 0.75
N ARG A 256 8.52 16.54 2.00
CA ARG A 256 9.36 16.61 3.21
C ARG A 256 8.99 15.49 4.18
N ALA A 257 9.93 15.17 5.05
CA ALA A 257 9.70 14.20 6.12
C ALA A 257 10.31 14.63 7.46
N VAL A 258 9.70 14.13 8.52
CA VAL A 258 10.19 14.21 9.90
C VAL A 258 10.08 12.84 10.57
N VAL A 259 10.87 12.63 11.61
CA VAL A 259 10.67 11.55 12.58
C VAL A 259 10.30 12.19 13.91
N PHE A 260 9.27 11.66 14.57
CA PHE A 260 8.83 12.18 15.86
C PHE A 260 8.50 11.06 16.85
N ASP A 261 8.68 11.36 18.12
CA ASP A 261 8.31 10.49 19.24
C ASP A 261 6.89 10.84 19.69
N PRO A 262 5.88 9.97 19.45
CA PRO A 262 4.50 10.26 19.80
C PRO A 262 4.22 10.22 21.31
N TYR A 263 5.07 9.56 22.11
CA TYR A 263 4.86 9.39 23.55
C TYR A 263 5.35 10.60 24.34
N ASN A 264 6.58 11.04 24.03
CA ASN A 264 7.18 12.18 24.71
C ASN A 264 6.83 13.52 24.06
N ARG A 265 6.18 13.49 22.89
CA ARG A 265 5.87 14.69 22.09
C ARG A 265 7.14 15.52 21.84
N ALA A 266 8.25 14.82 21.61
CA ALA A 266 9.58 15.40 21.49
C ALA A 266 9.71 16.27 20.22
N PRO A 267 10.71 17.16 20.14
CA PRO A 267 10.96 17.96 18.94
C PRO A 267 11.11 17.10 17.69
N LEU A 268 10.58 17.58 16.57
CA LEU A 268 10.60 16.88 15.29
C LEU A 268 12.03 16.79 14.75
N ARG A 269 12.53 15.59 14.49
CA ARG A 269 13.78 15.40 13.75
C ARG A 269 13.51 15.50 12.27
N ARG A 270 13.97 16.57 11.64
CA ARG A 270 13.80 16.80 10.19
C ARG A 270 14.72 15.90 9.39
N LEU A 271 14.18 15.34 8.32
CA LEU A 271 14.92 14.58 7.31
C LEU A 271 15.19 15.49 6.09
N PRO A 272 16.16 15.16 5.22
CA PRO A 272 16.29 15.85 3.94
C PRO A 272 14.98 15.75 3.15
N ALA A 273 14.64 16.80 2.39
CA ALA A 273 13.53 16.74 1.43
C ALA A 273 13.83 15.69 0.35
N ILE A 274 12.80 15.02 -0.17
CA ILE A 274 12.98 14.13 -1.31
C ILE A 274 13.39 14.98 -2.52
N PRO A 275 14.45 14.60 -3.26
CA PRO A 275 14.86 15.33 -4.46
C PRO A 275 13.74 15.44 -5.49
N GLY A 276 13.71 16.54 -6.24
CA GLY A 276 12.77 16.78 -7.34
C GLY A 276 11.61 17.74 -7.02
N GLY A 277 11.29 17.97 -5.75
CA GLY A 277 10.24 18.93 -5.33
C GLY A 277 8.82 18.56 -5.76
N VAL A 278 8.61 17.27 -6.04
CA VAL A 278 7.31 16.70 -6.43
C VAL A 278 6.55 16.30 -5.16
N PRO A 279 5.37 16.90 -4.90
CA PRO A 279 4.52 16.47 -3.80
C PRO A 279 4.10 15.00 -3.99
N ARG A 280 3.93 14.24 -2.89
CA ARG A 280 3.50 12.83 -2.94
C ARG A 280 2.18 12.56 -2.25
N ASN A 281 1.64 13.52 -1.51
CA ASN A 281 0.40 13.36 -0.76
C ASN A 281 -0.78 13.88 -1.58
N TYR A 282 -2.01 13.55 -1.17
CA TYR A 282 -3.20 14.03 -1.89
C TYR A 282 -3.20 15.56 -1.99
N PRO A 283 -3.61 16.17 -3.13
CA PRO A 283 -4.13 15.54 -4.35
C PRO A 283 -3.09 15.04 -5.36
N SER A 284 -1.80 15.32 -5.20
CA SER A 284 -0.77 14.73 -6.04
C SER A 284 -0.83 13.18 -6.02
N SER A 285 -1.00 12.60 -4.83
CA SER A 285 -1.28 11.17 -4.61
C SER A 285 -0.24 10.22 -5.23
N GLY A 286 0.99 10.27 -4.75
CA GLY A 286 1.89 9.13 -4.76
C GLY A 286 1.54 8.13 -3.65
N SER A 287 2.46 7.23 -3.33
CA SER A 287 2.24 6.23 -2.28
C SER A 287 3.55 5.90 -1.55
N SER A 288 3.44 5.21 -0.42
CA SER A 288 4.58 4.87 0.43
C SER A 288 4.37 3.58 1.22
N VAL A 289 5.48 2.87 1.45
CA VAL A 289 5.53 1.69 2.33
C VAL A 289 6.76 1.74 3.23
N LEU A 290 6.63 1.18 4.43
CA LEU A 290 7.76 0.70 5.23
C LEU A 290 8.21 -0.63 4.62
N LEU A 291 9.44 -0.68 4.09
CA LEU A 291 10.01 -1.90 3.55
C LEU A 291 10.15 -2.97 4.65
N PRO A 292 10.17 -4.27 4.29
CA PRO A 292 10.11 -5.36 5.25
C PRO A 292 11.15 -5.24 6.36
N LEU A 293 10.70 -5.37 7.61
CA LEU A 293 11.59 -5.42 8.76
C LEU A 293 12.21 -6.81 8.86
N ARG A 294 13.52 -6.84 9.08
CA ARG A 294 14.30 -8.08 9.03
C ARG A 294 14.90 -8.43 10.39
N PRO A 295 14.98 -9.72 10.73
CA PRO A 295 15.49 -10.16 12.03
C PRO A 295 17.01 -10.02 12.15
N ASP A 296 17.72 -9.97 11.02
CA ASP A 296 19.17 -9.74 10.92
C ASP A 296 19.55 -8.26 11.12
N SER A 297 18.58 -7.34 11.04
CA SER A 297 18.78 -5.89 11.22
C SER A 297 17.56 -5.26 11.93
N PRO A 298 17.27 -5.65 13.17
CA PRO A 298 15.99 -5.34 13.85
C PRO A 298 15.78 -3.86 14.14
N SER A 299 16.83 -3.04 14.09
CA SER A 299 16.77 -1.58 14.30
C SER A 299 16.79 -0.77 13.00
N HIS A 300 17.02 -1.41 11.85
CA HIS A 300 17.07 -0.73 10.56
C HIS A 300 15.70 -0.79 9.90
N ALA A 301 15.23 0.36 9.45
CA ALA A 301 13.98 0.49 8.72
C ALA A 301 14.17 1.42 7.54
N GLU A 302 13.56 1.05 6.42
CA GLU A 302 13.61 1.82 5.18
C GLU A 302 12.21 2.12 4.69
N VAL A 303 12.01 3.34 4.21
CA VAL A 303 10.74 3.80 3.66
C VAL A 303 10.94 4.06 2.17
N LEU A 304 10.03 3.52 1.36
CA LEU A 304 9.94 3.81 -0.07
C LEU A 304 8.76 4.76 -0.31
N VAL A 305 8.96 5.78 -1.14
CA VAL A 305 7.94 6.74 -1.58
C VAL A 305 8.00 6.87 -3.09
N CYS A 306 6.89 6.68 -3.80
CA CYS A 306 6.86 6.64 -5.27
C CYS A 306 5.73 7.48 -5.87
N GLY A 307 5.97 8.02 -7.06
CA GLY A 307 4.92 8.56 -7.94
C GLY A 307 4.28 9.85 -7.44
N GLY A 308 3.06 10.14 -7.90
CA GLY A 308 2.34 11.38 -7.65
C GLY A 308 2.38 12.34 -8.84
N ALA A 309 1.56 13.39 -8.77
CA ALA A 309 1.49 14.43 -9.78
C ALA A 309 2.45 15.59 -9.48
N PRO A 310 2.98 16.29 -10.50
CA PRO A 310 3.83 17.44 -10.28
C PRO A 310 3.07 18.58 -9.58
N ARG A 311 3.79 19.40 -8.81
CA ARG A 311 3.21 20.54 -8.08
C ARG A 311 2.38 21.43 -9.01
N GLY A 312 1.15 21.75 -8.61
CA GLY A 312 0.22 22.55 -9.42
C GLY A 312 -0.62 21.77 -10.44
N ALA A 313 -0.38 20.46 -10.63
CA ALA A 313 -1.19 19.61 -11.51
C ALA A 313 -2.68 19.65 -11.18
N TYR A 314 -3.04 19.64 -9.90
CA TYR A 314 -4.43 19.76 -9.45
C TYR A 314 -5.13 21.01 -10.00
N ARG A 315 -4.45 22.16 -10.00
CA ARG A 315 -5.02 23.40 -10.51
C ARG A 315 -5.12 23.41 -12.03
N LEU A 316 -4.12 22.89 -12.71
CA LEU A 316 -4.11 22.77 -14.16
C LEU A 316 -5.24 21.87 -14.65
N ALA A 317 -5.46 20.74 -13.99
CA ALA A 317 -6.55 19.83 -14.30
C ALA A 317 -7.91 20.49 -14.01
N LEU A 318 -8.08 21.05 -12.80
CA LEU A 318 -9.36 21.61 -12.35
C LEU A 318 -9.81 22.84 -13.16
N ARG A 319 -8.89 23.74 -13.52
CA ARG A 319 -9.25 25.02 -14.17
C ARG A 319 -9.14 24.97 -15.70
N ASN A 320 -8.14 24.25 -16.21
CA ASN A 320 -7.77 24.31 -17.61
C ASN A 320 -7.99 22.98 -18.35
N GLY A 321 -8.44 21.92 -17.65
CA GLY A 321 -8.56 20.58 -18.23
C GLY A 321 -7.23 20.04 -18.75
N THR A 322 -6.10 20.51 -18.19
CA THR A 322 -4.75 20.12 -18.62
C THR A 322 -4.20 19.09 -17.63
N PHE A 323 -3.90 17.89 -18.13
CA PHE A 323 -3.47 16.76 -17.31
C PHE A 323 -1.95 16.60 -17.45
N ALA A 324 -1.21 17.09 -16.46
CA ALA A 324 0.25 16.97 -16.45
C ALA A 324 0.67 15.49 -16.31
N PRO A 325 1.73 15.03 -16.98
CA PRO A 325 2.26 13.68 -16.77
C PRO A 325 2.60 13.46 -15.29
N ALA A 326 2.23 12.29 -14.77
CA ALA A 326 2.59 11.87 -13.43
C ALA A 326 4.09 11.57 -13.34
N ASP A 327 4.61 11.60 -12.12
CA ASP A 327 6.01 11.42 -11.83
C ASP A 327 6.39 9.92 -11.79
N ARG A 328 7.63 9.62 -12.18
CA ARG A 328 8.19 8.27 -12.23
C ARG A 328 9.15 7.99 -11.08
N THR A 329 9.51 9.00 -10.31
CA THR A 329 10.58 8.85 -9.32
C THR A 329 10.08 8.14 -8.07
N CYS A 330 10.96 7.32 -7.53
CA CYS A 330 10.84 6.63 -6.27
C CYS A 330 12.04 6.99 -5.41
N GLY A 331 11.81 7.36 -4.15
CA GLY A 331 12.84 7.62 -3.16
C GLY A 331 12.81 6.59 -2.05
N ARG A 332 13.96 5.99 -1.75
CA ARG A 332 14.18 5.12 -0.60
C ARG A 332 15.04 5.84 0.43
N ILE A 333 14.64 5.83 1.70
CA ILE A 333 15.38 6.44 2.80
C ILE A 333 15.37 5.51 4.01
N ALA A 334 16.48 5.44 4.74
CA ALA A 334 16.56 4.76 6.02
C ALA A 334 16.41 5.79 7.16
N PRO A 335 15.18 6.12 7.62
CA PRO A 335 15.00 7.17 8.62
C PRO A 335 15.68 6.85 9.94
N THR A 336 15.86 5.58 10.29
CA THR A 336 16.53 5.13 11.54
C THR A 336 18.04 5.40 11.55
N ASP A 337 18.64 5.69 10.39
CA ASP A 337 20.07 5.93 10.30
C ASP A 337 20.46 7.31 10.84
N ALA A 338 21.69 7.44 11.34
CA ALA A 338 22.20 8.70 11.89
C ALA A 338 22.26 9.82 10.84
N ASN A 339 22.56 9.48 9.58
CA ASN A 339 22.66 10.41 8.44
C ASN A 339 21.80 9.89 7.28
N PRO A 340 20.47 10.06 7.36
CA PRO A 340 19.55 9.48 6.39
C PRO A 340 19.65 10.22 5.05
N VAL A 341 19.76 9.48 3.95
CA VAL A 341 19.86 10.01 2.58
C VAL A 341 18.84 9.33 1.66
N TRP A 342 18.32 10.08 0.69
CA TRP A 342 17.43 9.53 -0.34
C TRP A 342 18.23 8.84 -1.44
N ALA A 343 17.99 7.55 -1.64
CA ALA A 343 18.37 6.82 -2.84
C ALA A 343 17.22 6.91 -3.85
N MET A 344 17.44 7.60 -4.97
CA MET A 344 16.43 7.83 -6.00
C MET A 344 16.56 6.83 -7.15
N GLU A 345 15.42 6.36 -7.64
CA GLU A 345 15.28 5.53 -8.83
C GLU A 345 13.99 5.88 -9.58
N GLU A 346 13.82 5.39 -10.81
CA GLU A 346 12.61 5.61 -11.60
C GLU A 346 11.87 4.29 -11.82
N MET A 347 10.58 4.28 -11.53
CA MET A 347 9.70 3.17 -11.92
C MET A 347 9.45 3.21 -13.45
N PRO A 348 9.11 2.06 -14.07
CA PRO A 348 8.97 1.95 -15.53
C PRO A 348 7.80 2.74 -16.13
N LEU A 349 6.83 3.14 -15.31
CA LEU A 349 5.61 3.82 -15.74
C LEU A 349 5.31 5.00 -14.81
N PRO A 350 4.97 6.19 -15.32
CA PRO A 350 4.52 7.32 -14.48
C PRO A 350 3.21 6.94 -13.78
N ARG A 351 3.04 7.32 -12.52
CA ARG A 351 1.85 6.94 -11.77
C ARG A 351 1.49 7.95 -10.68
N ALA A 352 0.30 8.52 -10.78
CA ALA A 352 -0.44 9.13 -9.69
C ALA A 352 -1.61 8.22 -9.32
N MET A 353 -2.11 8.30 -8.09
CA MET A 353 -3.17 7.46 -7.53
C MET A 353 -2.85 5.96 -7.53
N GLY A 354 -1.57 5.60 -7.41
CA GLY A 354 -1.15 4.21 -7.34
C GLY A 354 -1.14 3.68 -5.90
N ASP A 355 -1.66 2.48 -5.68
CA ASP A 355 -1.52 1.78 -4.40
C ASP A 355 -0.20 1.00 -4.37
N MET A 356 0.50 1.06 -3.24
CA MET A 356 1.65 0.21 -2.94
C MET A 356 1.24 -0.83 -1.88
N VAL A 357 1.36 -2.11 -2.23
CA VAL A 357 0.95 -3.25 -1.39
C VAL A 357 2.16 -4.12 -1.11
N LEU A 358 2.50 -4.31 0.17
CA LEU A 358 3.53 -5.25 0.60
C LEU A 358 3.07 -6.70 0.40
N LEU A 359 3.90 -7.51 -0.23
CA LEU A 359 3.67 -8.94 -0.44
C LEU A 359 4.37 -9.78 0.64
N PRO A 360 3.95 -11.03 0.89
CA PRO A 360 4.61 -11.93 1.84
C PRO A 360 6.09 -12.20 1.53
N THR A 361 6.49 -12.05 0.26
CA THR A 361 7.88 -12.21 -0.18
C THR A 361 8.81 -11.10 0.32
N GLY A 362 8.23 -9.96 0.70
CA GLY A 362 8.92 -8.71 0.97
C GLY A 362 8.94 -7.74 -0.21
N ASP A 363 8.47 -8.17 -1.38
CA ASP A 363 8.34 -7.30 -2.55
C ASP A 363 7.16 -6.32 -2.39
N VAL A 364 7.18 -5.23 -3.16
CA VAL A 364 6.10 -4.24 -3.19
C VAL A 364 5.41 -4.29 -4.54
N LEU A 365 4.11 -4.55 -4.55
CA LEU A 365 3.29 -4.42 -5.75
C LEU A 365 2.78 -2.98 -5.86
N ILE A 366 3.04 -2.33 -7.00
CA ILE A 366 2.49 -1.01 -7.34
C ILE A 366 1.38 -1.20 -8.38
N VAL A 367 0.14 -0.88 -8.03
CA VAL A 367 -1.06 -1.10 -8.85
C VAL A 367 -1.96 0.15 -8.86
N ASN A 368 -3.00 0.17 -9.70
CA ASN A 368 -3.95 1.28 -9.83
C ASN A 368 -3.36 2.61 -10.33
N GLY A 369 -4.20 3.56 -10.67
CA GLY A 369 -3.80 4.94 -10.93
C GLY A 369 -3.68 5.32 -12.41
N ALA A 370 -3.09 6.49 -12.61
CA ALA A 370 -3.13 7.25 -13.85
C ALA A 370 -1.74 7.77 -14.23
N ALA A 371 -1.44 7.80 -15.54
CA ALA A 371 -0.19 8.31 -16.08
C ALA A 371 -0.19 9.83 -16.24
N ALA A 372 -1.37 10.47 -16.19
CA ALA A 372 -1.50 11.92 -16.26
C ALA A 372 -2.64 12.44 -15.37
N GLY A 373 -2.50 13.68 -14.92
CA GLY A 373 -3.46 14.33 -14.02
C GLY A 373 -3.14 14.10 -12.55
N THR A 374 -4.16 14.11 -11.71
CA THR A 374 -4.02 14.09 -10.25
C THR A 374 -5.23 13.42 -9.60
N ALA A 375 -5.20 13.19 -8.28
CA ALA A 375 -6.37 12.75 -7.54
C ALA A 375 -7.45 13.84 -7.43
N GLY A 376 -8.70 13.40 -7.43
CA GLY A 376 -9.88 14.26 -7.49
C GLY A 376 -10.82 13.86 -8.63
N TRP A 377 -12.03 14.40 -8.60
CA TRP A 377 -13.06 14.04 -9.58
C TRP A 377 -12.76 14.57 -10.97
N GLU A 378 -12.86 13.70 -11.97
CA GLU A 378 -12.55 14.01 -13.38
C GLU A 378 -11.08 14.40 -13.65
N LEU A 379 -10.18 14.30 -12.68
CA LEU A 379 -8.84 14.91 -12.77
C LEU A 379 -7.73 13.96 -13.24
N GLY A 380 -8.00 12.67 -13.40
CA GLY A 380 -7.03 11.67 -13.91
C GLY A 380 -7.25 11.32 -15.38
N ARG A 381 -6.18 11.02 -16.12
CA ARG A 381 -6.21 10.52 -17.51
C ARG A 381 -5.19 9.40 -17.69
N GLU A 382 -5.35 8.62 -18.76
CA GLU A 382 -4.40 7.58 -19.16
C GLU A 382 -4.22 6.52 -18.04
N PRO A 383 -5.21 5.65 -17.82
CA PRO A 383 -5.14 4.65 -16.75
C PRO A 383 -3.93 3.75 -16.91
N VAL A 384 -3.21 3.52 -15.81
CA VAL A 384 -2.04 2.63 -15.78
C VAL A 384 -2.50 1.25 -15.34
N THR A 385 -2.79 0.40 -16.32
CA THR A 385 -3.33 -0.95 -16.09
C THR A 385 -2.29 -2.01 -15.78
N TYR A 386 -1.01 -1.75 -16.05
CA TYR A 386 0.10 -2.64 -15.75
C TYR A 386 0.57 -2.44 -14.31
N PRO A 387 0.53 -3.48 -13.44
CA PRO A 387 1.22 -3.42 -12.16
C PRO A 387 2.74 -3.40 -12.35
N VAL A 388 3.45 -2.89 -11.35
CA VAL A 388 4.90 -2.93 -11.29
C VAL A 388 5.31 -3.61 -9.98
N LEU A 389 6.13 -4.65 -10.07
CA LEU A 389 6.74 -5.28 -8.90
C LEU A 389 8.06 -4.59 -8.57
N TYR A 390 8.22 -4.16 -7.32
CA TYR A 390 9.47 -3.65 -6.78
C TYR A 390 10.10 -4.69 -5.85
N LYS A 391 11.31 -5.13 -6.18
CA LYS A 391 12.10 -6.12 -5.44
C LYS A 391 13.20 -5.40 -4.65
N PRO A 392 13.01 -5.12 -3.34
CA PRO A 392 13.89 -4.23 -2.57
C PRO A 392 15.33 -4.75 -2.44
N ASP A 393 15.52 -6.07 -2.50
CA ASP A 393 16.82 -6.74 -2.32
C ASP A 393 17.62 -6.84 -3.63
N MET A 394 17.02 -6.52 -4.78
CA MET A 394 17.72 -6.49 -6.06
C MET A 394 18.63 -5.26 -6.17
N GLN A 395 19.65 -5.36 -7.03
CA GLN A 395 20.54 -4.25 -7.33
C GLN A 395 19.78 -3.07 -7.95
N LEU A 396 20.25 -1.85 -7.68
CA LEU A 396 19.71 -0.63 -8.27
C LEU A 396 19.63 -0.76 -9.80
N GLY A 397 18.48 -0.41 -10.39
CA GLY A 397 18.22 -0.57 -11.82
C GLY A 397 17.61 -1.92 -12.23
N ALA A 398 17.63 -2.92 -11.36
CA ALA A 398 17.00 -4.24 -11.58
C ALA A 398 15.81 -4.51 -10.63
N ARG A 399 15.37 -3.50 -9.88
CA ARG A 399 14.34 -3.64 -8.85
C ARG A 399 12.92 -3.67 -9.39
N PHE A 400 12.68 -3.10 -10.57
CA PHE A 400 11.33 -2.99 -11.12
C PHE A 400 11.06 -4.00 -12.24
N GLU A 401 9.91 -4.64 -12.17
CA GLU A 401 9.40 -5.56 -13.19
C GLU A 401 7.96 -5.19 -13.55
N VAL A 402 7.64 -5.07 -14.83
CA VAL A 402 6.28 -4.78 -15.30
C VAL A 402 5.51 -6.10 -15.43
N LEU A 403 4.31 -6.15 -14.84
CA LEU A 403 3.47 -7.34 -14.75
C LEU A 403 2.29 -7.29 -15.73
N ALA A 404 1.51 -8.37 -15.79
CA ALA A 404 0.34 -8.48 -16.66
C ALA A 404 -0.71 -7.40 -16.34
N ALA A 405 -1.25 -6.77 -17.39
CA ALA A 405 -2.22 -5.69 -17.25
C ALA A 405 -3.63 -6.20 -16.91
N SER A 406 -4.37 -5.41 -16.11
CA SER A 406 -5.83 -5.54 -16.03
C SER A 406 -6.49 -4.90 -17.25
N THR A 407 -7.70 -5.34 -17.59
CA THR A 407 -8.55 -4.65 -18.57
C THR A 407 -9.40 -3.54 -17.95
N ILE A 408 -9.42 -3.42 -16.62
CA ILE A 408 -10.27 -2.49 -15.87
C ILE A 408 -9.44 -1.29 -15.36
N PRO A 409 -9.76 -0.05 -15.78
CA PRO A 409 -9.18 1.16 -15.20
C PRO A 409 -9.53 1.32 -13.72
N ARG A 410 -8.52 1.44 -12.86
CA ARG A 410 -8.68 1.71 -11.42
C ARG A 410 -8.13 3.11 -11.11
N MET A 411 -9.01 4.10 -11.07
CA MET A 411 -8.66 5.54 -10.98
C MET A 411 -8.80 6.09 -9.55
N TYR A 412 -9.08 7.39 -9.39
CA TYR A 412 -9.35 8.01 -8.08
C TYR A 412 -10.44 7.26 -7.30
N HIS A 413 -10.22 7.00 -6.01
CA HIS A 413 -11.06 6.15 -5.15
C HIS A 413 -11.04 4.65 -5.49
N SER A 414 -10.00 4.15 -6.17
CA SER A 414 -9.66 2.72 -6.11
C SER A 414 -8.87 2.39 -4.85
N SER A 415 -8.79 1.11 -4.50
CA SER A 415 -8.01 0.61 -3.37
C SER A 415 -7.52 -0.81 -3.65
N ALA A 416 -6.41 -1.18 -3.02
CA ALA A 416 -5.85 -2.53 -3.09
C ALA A 416 -5.38 -3.03 -1.71
N THR A 417 -5.57 -4.32 -1.43
CA THR A 417 -5.09 -4.95 -0.18
C THR A 417 -4.71 -6.42 -0.38
N LEU A 418 -3.76 -6.92 0.41
CA LEU A 418 -3.36 -8.32 0.42
C LEU A 418 -4.40 -9.17 1.19
N ASP A 419 -4.77 -10.33 0.66
CA ASP A 419 -5.65 -11.30 1.34
C ASP A 419 -4.89 -12.49 1.98
N THR A 420 -5.62 -13.34 2.70
CA THR A 420 -5.05 -14.51 3.38
C THR A 420 -4.63 -15.65 2.46
N LEU A 421 -5.00 -15.58 1.17
CA LEU A 421 -4.53 -16.51 0.15
C LEU A 421 -3.21 -16.04 -0.47
N GLY A 422 -2.77 -14.82 -0.17
CA GLY A 422 -1.60 -14.19 -0.78
C GLY A 422 -1.91 -13.45 -2.08
N ARG A 423 -3.18 -13.22 -2.42
CA ARG A 423 -3.57 -12.44 -3.60
C ARG A 423 -3.68 -10.96 -3.23
N VAL A 424 -3.62 -10.08 -4.22
CA VAL A 424 -3.93 -8.66 -4.01
C VAL A 424 -5.32 -8.37 -4.55
N LEU A 425 -6.26 -8.08 -3.68
CA LEU A 425 -7.60 -7.65 -4.04
C LEU A 425 -7.57 -6.21 -4.51
N VAL A 426 -8.31 -5.90 -5.58
CA VAL A 426 -8.35 -4.58 -6.22
C VAL A 426 -9.79 -4.23 -6.54
N GLY A 427 -10.26 -3.09 -6.02
CA GLY A 427 -11.64 -2.62 -6.15
C GLY A 427 -11.75 -1.11 -6.31
N GLY A 428 -12.98 -0.61 -6.53
CA GLY A 428 -13.21 0.78 -6.93
C GLY A 428 -12.78 0.98 -8.39
N SER A 429 -12.75 2.16 -8.99
CA SER A 429 -12.79 3.53 -8.50
C SER A 429 -14.14 4.22 -8.56
N ASN A 430 -14.25 5.38 -7.93
CA ASN A 430 -15.31 6.36 -8.17
C ASN A 430 -14.71 7.75 -8.46
N PRO A 431 -14.34 8.05 -9.72
CA PRO A 431 -13.73 9.34 -10.07
C PRO A 431 -14.75 10.48 -10.21
N HIS A 432 -15.94 10.34 -9.61
CA HIS A 432 -17.09 11.23 -9.80
C HIS A 432 -17.66 11.73 -8.46
N VAL A 433 -18.46 12.81 -8.51
CA VAL A 433 -19.13 13.38 -7.34
C VAL A 433 -20.06 12.37 -6.65
N GLY A 434 -20.73 11.53 -7.43
CA GLY A 434 -21.60 10.42 -7.02
C GLY A 434 -21.48 9.27 -8.02
N TYR A 435 -22.35 8.26 -7.94
CA TYR A 435 -22.28 7.13 -8.87
C TYR A 435 -22.64 7.52 -10.30
N ALA A 436 -21.71 7.31 -11.22
CA ALA A 436 -21.89 7.49 -12.66
C ALA A 436 -21.41 6.24 -13.39
N LEU A 437 -22.36 5.39 -13.78
CA LEU A 437 -22.09 4.06 -14.34
C LEU A 437 -21.98 4.05 -15.87
N ASP A 438 -22.55 5.06 -16.53
CA ASP A 438 -22.64 5.12 -17.99
C ASP A 438 -22.33 6.53 -18.51
N ASN A 439 -21.94 6.64 -19.79
CA ASN A 439 -21.74 7.91 -20.50
C ASN A 439 -20.71 8.86 -19.85
N VAL A 440 -19.68 8.30 -19.23
CA VAL A 440 -18.54 9.01 -18.62
C VAL A 440 -17.23 8.34 -19.05
N THR A 441 -16.11 9.07 -18.95
CA THR A 441 -14.80 8.56 -19.42
C THR A 441 -14.32 7.33 -18.65
N TYR A 442 -14.49 7.33 -17.33
CA TYR A 442 -14.09 6.24 -16.45
C TYR A 442 -15.24 5.96 -15.47
N PRO A 443 -16.16 5.05 -15.79
CA PRO A 443 -17.31 4.77 -14.93
C PRO A 443 -16.95 4.45 -13.48
N THR A 444 -17.89 4.71 -12.56
CA THR A 444 -17.81 4.16 -11.21
C THR A 444 -17.74 2.64 -11.30
N GLU A 445 -16.67 2.07 -10.77
CA GLU A 445 -16.32 0.67 -10.90
C GLU A 445 -16.65 -0.08 -9.60
N LEU A 446 -17.59 -1.02 -9.73
CA LEU A 446 -18.14 -1.80 -8.62
C LEU A 446 -17.62 -3.23 -8.58
N SER A 447 -16.80 -3.64 -9.55
CA SER A 447 -16.18 -4.97 -9.58
C SER A 447 -15.05 -5.09 -8.57
N LEU A 448 -14.79 -6.34 -8.19
CA LEU A 448 -13.63 -6.74 -7.41
C LEU A 448 -12.82 -7.75 -8.21
N GLU A 449 -11.54 -7.44 -8.43
CA GLU A 449 -10.56 -8.35 -9.02
C GLU A 449 -9.55 -8.81 -7.95
N ALA A 450 -8.91 -9.95 -8.20
CA ALA A 450 -7.70 -10.36 -7.53
C ALA A 450 -6.55 -10.40 -8.54
N PHE A 451 -5.46 -9.72 -8.24
CA PHE A 451 -4.18 -9.98 -8.88
C PHE A 451 -3.49 -11.14 -8.17
N LEU A 452 -3.08 -12.14 -8.94
CA LEU A 452 -2.25 -13.28 -8.52
C LEU A 452 -0.80 -12.93 -8.87
N PRO A 453 0.05 -12.57 -7.88
CA PRO A 453 1.43 -12.22 -8.18
C PRO A 453 2.23 -13.37 -8.79
N PRO A 454 3.42 -13.11 -9.36
CA PRO A 454 4.23 -14.11 -10.06
C PRO A 454 4.45 -15.44 -9.32
N TYR A 455 4.45 -15.42 -7.98
CA TYR A 455 4.54 -16.61 -7.16
C TYR A 455 3.31 -17.54 -7.19
N PHE A 456 2.24 -17.20 -7.92
CA PHE A 456 1.10 -18.08 -8.20
C PHE A 456 1.26 -18.95 -9.44
N ASP A 457 2.31 -18.75 -10.23
CA ASP A 457 2.51 -19.51 -11.45
C ASP A 457 2.53 -21.03 -11.19
N ALA A 458 1.78 -21.80 -11.99
CA ALA A 458 1.61 -23.24 -11.82
C ALA A 458 2.94 -24.03 -11.85
N ARG A 459 3.98 -23.49 -12.49
CA ARG A 459 5.32 -24.10 -12.48
C ARG A 459 5.96 -24.11 -11.10
N LEU A 460 5.49 -23.26 -10.18
CA LEU A 460 5.97 -23.15 -8.81
C LEU A 460 5.18 -24.02 -7.83
N ASP A 461 4.12 -24.72 -8.26
CA ASP A 461 3.27 -25.51 -7.36
C ASP A 461 4.00 -26.68 -6.69
N GLY A 462 5.05 -27.21 -7.32
CA GLY A 462 5.91 -28.23 -6.71
C GLY A 462 6.66 -27.75 -5.47
N VAL A 463 6.93 -26.44 -5.36
CA VAL A 463 7.64 -25.83 -4.24
C VAL A 463 6.74 -24.99 -3.33
N ARG A 464 5.46 -24.79 -3.69
CA ARG A 464 4.52 -24.03 -2.87
C ARG A 464 4.27 -24.75 -1.54
N PRO A 465 4.57 -24.12 -0.39
CA PRO A 465 4.28 -24.74 0.89
C PRO A 465 2.78 -24.71 1.17
N ARG A 466 2.28 -25.73 1.87
CA ARG A 466 0.93 -25.77 2.44
C ARG A 466 1.04 -25.61 3.94
N LEU A 467 0.55 -24.49 4.48
CA LEU A 467 0.51 -24.29 5.93
C LEU A 467 -0.44 -25.32 6.58
N VAL A 468 0.05 -26.02 7.60
CA VAL A 468 -0.71 -27.04 8.34
C VAL A 468 -1.11 -26.51 9.72
N ALA A 469 -0.19 -25.86 10.42
CA ALA A 469 -0.46 -25.29 11.74
C ALA A 469 0.44 -24.10 12.05
N ALA A 470 -0.12 -23.12 12.74
CA ALA A 470 0.55 -21.97 13.33
C ALA A 470 -0.08 -21.70 14.71
N PRO A 471 0.61 -21.01 15.63
CA PRO A 471 0.00 -20.58 16.89
C PRO A 471 -1.19 -19.64 16.64
N ALA A 472 -2.24 -19.71 17.46
CA ALA A 472 -3.33 -18.73 17.40
C ALA A 472 -2.92 -17.36 17.97
N GLU A 473 -2.01 -17.38 18.95
CA GLU A 473 -1.54 -16.20 19.67
C GLU A 473 -0.10 -16.43 20.14
N VAL A 474 0.73 -15.38 20.12
CA VAL A 474 2.14 -15.41 20.56
C VAL A 474 2.51 -14.14 21.33
N GLY A 475 3.47 -14.25 22.25
CA GLY A 475 4.11 -13.11 22.91
C GLY A 475 5.34 -12.63 22.13
N TYR A 476 5.81 -11.43 22.46
CA TYR A 476 7.03 -10.86 21.87
C TYR A 476 8.27 -11.67 22.25
N GLY A 477 9.11 -11.97 21.25
CA GLY A 477 10.33 -12.77 21.41
C GLY A 477 10.13 -14.25 21.75
N GLU A 478 8.88 -14.72 21.87
CA GLU A 478 8.59 -16.13 22.12
C GLU A 478 8.90 -17.00 20.91
N ALA A 479 9.35 -18.22 21.16
CA ALA A 479 9.46 -19.25 20.14
C ALA A 479 8.09 -19.89 19.87
N ALA A 480 7.77 -20.12 18.61
CA ALA A 480 6.58 -20.83 18.16
C ALA A 480 6.92 -21.88 17.10
N ALA A 481 6.17 -22.97 17.10
CA ALA A 481 6.26 -23.99 16.06
C ALA A 481 5.29 -23.68 14.92
N VAL A 482 5.80 -23.67 13.68
CA VAL A 482 5.00 -23.54 12.45
C VAL A 482 5.18 -24.80 11.62
N ARG A 483 4.08 -25.49 11.32
CA ARG A 483 4.08 -26.74 10.55
C ARG A 483 3.56 -26.51 9.15
N PHE A 484 4.23 -27.09 8.18
CA PHE A 484 3.89 -26.96 6.77
C PHE A 484 4.31 -28.19 5.97
N GLU A 485 3.68 -28.39 4.83
CA GLU A 485 4.04 -29.41 3.85
C GLU A 485 4.65 -28.78 2.59
N VAL A 486 5.53 -29.52 1.91
CA VAL A 486 6.04 -29.16 0.58
C VAL A 486 5.81 -30.35 -0.36
N PRO A 487 4.97 -30.22 -1.41
CA PRO A 487 4.58 -31.34 -2.27
C PRO A 487 5.74 -32.00 -3.05
N GLY A 488 6.74 -31.22 -3.47
CA GLY A 488 7.71 -31.63 -4.50
C GLY A 488 9.14 -31.96 -4.04
N GLY A 489 9.50 -31.96 -2.75
CA GLY A 489 10.88 -32.26 -2.39
C GLY A 489 11.31 -32.13 -0.93
N ALA A 490 12.55 -32.57 -0.69
CA ALA A 490 13.25 -32.42 0.58
C ALA A 490 13.60 -30.95 0.82
N VAL A 491 13.19 -30.41 1.96
CA VAL A 491 13.62 -29.10 2.44
C VAL A 491 14.99 -29.30 3.09
N SER A 492 16.03 -28.64 2.57
CA SER A 492 17.38 -28.69 3.14
C SER A 492 17.49 -27.95 4.48
N GLY A 493 16.54 -27.04 4.75
CA GLY A 493 16.30 -26.43 6.07
C GLY A 493 17.08 -25.14 6.31
N GLY A 494 17.70 -24.57 5.28
CA GLY A 494 18.40 -23.28 5.38
C GLY A 494 17.45 -22.08 5.50
N PRO A 495 17.86 -20.99 6.17
CA PRO A 495 17.05 -19.77 6.32
C PRO A 495 16.79 -19.03 4.98
N GLU A 496 17.57 -19.30 3.94
CA GLU A 496 17.32 -18.79 2.59
C GLU A 496 16.24 -19.59 1.84
N GLU A 497 16.02 -20.85 2.24
CA GLU A 497 15.06 -21.75 1.61
C GLU A 497 13.69 -21.64 2.27
N VAL A 498 13.63 -21.57 3.61
CA VAL A 498 12.38 -21.41 4.38
C VAL A 498 12.37 -20.09 5.13
N ARG A 499 11.35 -19.28 4.88
CA ARG A 499 11.08 -18.03 5.61
C ARG A 499 9.68 -18.05 6.20
N VAL A 500 9.47 -17.33 7.29
CA VAL A 500 8.14 -17.03 7.80
C VAL A 500 7.96 -15.53 7.88
N ALA A 501 6.91 -15.01 7.26
CA ALA A 501 6.60 -13.59 7.23
C ALA A 501 5.31 -13.32 8.00
N ALA A 502 5.35 -12.38 8.94
CA ALA A 502 4.18 -11.83 9.61
C ALA A 502 3.75 -10.55 8.90
N VAL A 503 2.53 -10.52 8.36
CA VAL A 503 2.01 -9.40 7.57
C VAL A 503 0.82 -8.76 8.27
N ALA A 504 0.89 -7.46 8.55
CA ALA A 504 -0.25 -6.68 9.03
C ALA A 504 -1.08 -6.20 7.84
N PRO A 505 -2.40 -6.44 7.81
CA PRO A 505 -3.26 -5.97 6.74
C PRO A 505 -3.39 -4.45 6.74
N ALA A 506 -3.46 -3.86 5.55
CA ALA A 506 -3.65 -2.43 5.37
C ALA A 506 -5.10 -2.00 5.56
N PHE A 507 -5.30 -0.78 6.05
CA PHE A 507 -6.48 0.01 5.68
C PHE A 507 -6.14 0.81 4.42
N ALA A 508 -6.71 0.44 3.29
CA ALA A 508 -6.41 1.06 1.99
C ALA A 508 -7.46 2.10 1.63
N THR A 509 -7.01 3.32 1.34
CA THR A 509 -7.84 4.36 0.72
C THR A 509 -6.96 5.44 0.08
N HIS A 510 -7.45 6.08 -0.98
CA HIS A 510 -6.81 7.25 -1.58
C HIS A 510 -5.30 7.06 -1.88
N SER A 511 -4.93 5.86 -2.36
CA SER A 511 -3.55 5.46 -2.74
C SER A 511 -2.58 5.23 -1.57
N PHE A 512 -3.08 5.12 -0.33
CA PHE A 512 -2.26 4.79 0.83
C PHE A 512 -2.85 3.63 1.62
N GLY A 513 -2.03 2.60 1.86
CA GLY A 513 -2.34 1.48 2.75
C GLY A 513 -1.80 1.75 4.15
N MET A 514 -2.62 2.33 5.02
CA MET A 514 -2.26 2.63 6.42
C MET A 514 -2.01 1.34 7.19
N ASN A 515 -1.08 1.36 8.15
CA ASN A 515 -0.75 0.25 9.07
C ASN A 515 -0.12 -1.01 8.45
N GLN A 516 -0.04 -1.11 7.12
CA GLN A 516 0.56 -2.29 6.48
C GLN A 516 2.02 -2.48 6.90
N ARG A 517 2.41 -3.74 7.10
CA ARG A 517 3.76 -4.09 7.53
C ARG A 517 4.08 -5.53 7.16
N VAL A 518 5.32 -5.79 6.78
CA VAL A 518 5.88 -7.15 6.70
C VAL A 518 7.05 -7.24 7.67
N VAL A 519 7.02 -8.25 8.54
CA VAL A 519 8.13 -8.61 9.42
C VAL A 519 8.58 -10.02 9.08
N SER A 520 9.81 -10.16 8.62
CA SER A 520 10.44 -11.47 8.49
C SER A 520 10.77 -12.00 9.88
N LEU A 521 10.30 -13.20 10.21
CA LEU A 521 10.55 -13.82 11.51
C LEU A 521 11.87 -14.60 11.48
N ALA A 522 12.57 -14.64 12.61
CA ALA A 522 13.78 -15.43 12.72
C ALA A 522 13.41 -16.92 12.72
N VAL A 523 13.85 -17.65 11.70
CA VAL A 523 13.68 -19.11 11.58
C VAL A 523 14.90 -19.79 12.18
N GLY A 524 14.67 -20.65 13.18
CA GLY A 524 15.66 -21.51 13.80
C GLY A 524 15.71 -22.87 13.10
N THR A 525 15.51 -23.95 13.85
CA THR A 525 15.56 -25.30 13.27
C THR A 525 14.33 -25.61 12.43
N VAL A 526 14.55 -26.17 11.24
CA VAL A 526 13.52 -26.79 10.41
C VAL A 526 13.70 -28.31 10.48
N ALA A 527 12.79 -28.99 11.16
CA ALA A 527 12.83 -30.43 11.33
C ALA A 527 11.82 -31.11 10.39
N GLN A 528 12.25 -32.16 9.70
CA GLN A 528 11.34 -33.04 8.97
C GLN A 528 10.66 -34.00 9.95
N LEU A 529 9.33 -33.92 10.06
CA LEU A 529 8.54 -34.78 10.95
C LEU A 529 8.10 -36.07 10.25
N ALA A 530 7.82 -35.97 8.95
CA ALA A 530 7.50 -37.07 8.05
C ALA A 530 7.87 -36.68 6.61
N ALA A 531 7.77 -37.62 5.67
CA ALA A 531 8.00 -37.30 4.25
C ALA A 531 7.10 -36.13 3.80
N GLY A 532 7.72 -35.03 3.39
CA GLY A 532 7.03 -33.82 2.95
C GLY A 532 6.45 -32.93 4.06
N LEU A 533 6.48 -33.33 5.33
CA LEU A 533 5.96 -32.56 6.48
C LEU A 533 7.10 -32.03 7.34
N TYR A 534 7.10 -30.73 7.59
CA TYR A 534 8.15 -30.01 8.31
C TYR A 534 7.58 -29.17 9.45
N GLU A 535 8.43 -28.93 10.45
CA GLU A 535 8.19 -27.97 11.53
C GLU A 535 9.36 -27.00 11.61
N ALA A 536 9.07 -25.71 11.45
CA ALA A 536 10.01 -24.62 11.69
C ALA A 536 9.78 -24.05 13.09
N GLN A 537 10.86 -23.93 13.86
CA GLN A 537 10.86 -23.13 15.09
C GLN A 537 11.12 -21.68 14.71
N VAL A 538 10.20 -20.78 15.03
CA VAL A 538 10.28 -19.36 14.69
C VAL A 538 10.23 -18.49 15.93
N ALA A 539 11.03 -17.42 15.97
CA ALA A 539 10.90 -16.40 16.99
C ALA A 539 9.88 -15.34 16.53
N ALA A 540 8.88 -15.09 17.37
CA ALA A 540 7.96 -13.98 17.19
C ALA A 540 8.71 -12.63 17.20
N PRO A 541 8.13 -11.55 16.65
CA PRO A 541 8.74 -10.22 16.65
C PRO A 541 9.28 -9.83 18.03
N PRO A 542 10.43 -9.14 18.12
CA PRO A 542 11.13 -8.92 19.39
C PRO A 542 10.45 -7.85 20.26
N SER A 543 9.66 -6.94 19.68
CA SER A 543 9.04 -5.84 20.39
C SER A 543 7.76 -5.33 19.70
N PRO A 544 6.90 -4.61 20.43
CA PRO A 544 5.73 -3.96 19.84
C PRO A 544 6.04 -2.84 18.85
N SER A 545 7.23 -2.26 18.88
CA SER A 545 7.65 -1.26 17.88
C SER A 545 7.97 -1.91 16.53
N VAL A 546 8.44 -3.15 16.52
CA VAL A 546 8.65 -3.97 15.32
C VAL A 546 7.34 -4.56 14.82
N ALA A 547 6.42 -4.94 15.70
CA ALA A 547 5.08 -5.41 15.32
C ALA A 547 4.08 -5.01 16.40
N PRO A 548 3.32 -3.91 16.23
CA PRO A 548 2.29 -3.49 17.19
C PRO A 548 1.33 -4.64 17.58
N PRO A 549 0.74 -4.59 18.79
CA PRO A 549 -0.14 -5.66 19.23
C PRO A 549 -1.39 -5.72 18.34
N GLY A 550 -1.75 -6.91 17.86
CA GLY A 550 -2.81 -7.06 16.86
C GLY A 550 -2.73 -8.36 16.09
N TYR A 551 -3.47 -8.45 14.99
CA TYR A 551 -3.58 -9.65 14.17
C TYR A 551 -2.68 -9.56 12.95
N TYR A 552 -1.92 -10.63 12.70
CA TYR A 552 -0.99 -10.76 11.60
C TYR A 552 -1.29 -12.02 10.79
N LEU A 553 -1.07 -11.94 9.49
CA LEU A 553 -1.05 -13.07 8.59
C LEU A 553 0.34 -13.70 8.61
N TRP A 554 0.45 -14.94 9.11
CA TRP A 554 1.70 -15.68 9.04
C TRP A 554 1.72 -16.55 7.80
N PHE A 555 2.61 -16.21 6.88
CA PHE A 555 2.91 -16.98 5.67
C PHE A 555 4.20 -17.76 5.88
N VAL A 556 4.20 -19.05 5.54
CA VAL A 556 5.44 -19.79 5.28
C VAL A 556 5.80 -19.61 3.82
N LEU A 557 7.07 -19.30 3.55
CA LEU A 557 7.64 -19.25 2.22
C LEU A 557 8.67 -20.36 2.06
N HIS A 558 8.62 -21.03 0.91
CA HIS A 558 9.63 -22.01 0.50
C HIS A 558 10.13 -21.64 -0.89
N ALA A 559 11.44 -21.47 -1.05
CA ALA A 559 12.08 -21.01 -2.30
C ALA A 559 11.42 -19.72 -2.87
N GLY A 560 11.02 -18.79 -2.00
CA GLY A 560 10.36 -17.54 -2.38
C GLY A 560 8.87 -17.65 -2.71
N VAL A 561 8.27 -18.84 -2.59
CA VAL A 561 6.84 -19.06 -2.87
C VAL A 561 6.06 -19.14 -1.55
N PRO A 562 5.07 -18.25 -1.33
CA PRO A 562 4.27 -18.27 -0.12
C PRO A 562 3.18 -19.34 -0.14
N SER A 563 2.84 -19.81 1.06
CA SER A 563 1.63 -20.57 1.38
C SER A 563 0.39 -19.67 1.44
N THR A 564 -0.77 -20.22 1.81
CA THR A 564 -1.83 -19.41 2.44
C THR A 564 -1.42 -19.05 3.86
N ALA A 565 -1.99 -17.98 4.41
CA ALA A 565 -1.69 -17.54 5.76
C ALA A 565 -2.58 -18.16 6.83
N ALA A 566 -2.06 -18.19 8.07
CA ALA A 566 -2.87 -18.28 9.27
C ALA A 566 -2.92 -16.93 9.99
N TRP A 567 -4.05 -16.62 10.62
CA TRP A 567 -4.15 -15.50 11.55
C TRP A 567 -3.45 -15.83 12.87
N VAL A 568 -2.49 -14.99 13.26
CA VAL A 568 -1.77 -15.08 14.53
C VAL A 568 -1.89 -13.74 15.25
N ARG A 569 -2.33 -13.77 16.50
CA ARG A 569 -2.43 -12.57 17.33
C ARG A 569 -1.14 -12.32 18.11
N MET A 570 -0.58 -11.12 17.97
CA MET A 570 0.48 -10.61 18.83
C MET A 570 -0.13 -10.06 20.12
N ARG A 571 0.23 -10.65 21.27
CA ARG A 571 -0.31 -10.23 22.58
C ARG A 571 0.11 -8.81 22.93
N PRO A 572 -0.80 -7.97 23.45
CA PRO A 572 -0.43 -6.73 24.11
C PRO A 572 0.56 -6.96 25.25
N LEU A 573 1.49 -6.01 25.48
CA LEU A 573 2.29 -5.98 26.70
C LEU A 573 1.44 -5.47 27.86
N GLY A 574 0.97 -6.37 28.73
CA GLY A 574 0.11 -6.03 29.88
C GLY A 574 -1.17 -6.86 29.92
N ALA A 575 -1.96 -6.72 30.99
CA ALA A 575 -3.21 -7.45 31.12
C ALA A 575 -4.23 -6.96 30.09
N ALA A 576 -4.80 -7.89 29.33
CA ALA A 576 -6.03 -7.64 28.59
C ALA A 576 -7.14 -7.31 29.60
N THR A 577 -7.47 -6.04 29.75
CA THR A 577 -8.67 -5.60 30.48
C THR A 577 -9.76 -5.23 29.51
#